data_AF-X0U251-F1
#
_entry.id   AF-X0U251-F1
#
_cell.length_a   1.000
_cell.length_b   1.000
_cell.length_c   1.000
_cell.angle_alpha   90.00
_cell.angle_beta   90.00
_cell.angle_gamma   90.00
#
_symmetry.space_group_name_H-M   'P 1'
#
loop_
_entity.id
_entity.type
_entity.pdbx_description
1 polymer ?
#
loop_
_entity_poly.entity_id
_entity_poly.type
_entity_poly.pdbx_seq_one_letter_code
_entity_poly.pdbx_strand_id
1 'polypeptide(L)'
;MKVVVGCPVYERGWVLNAWFDALEGWREHVDLKFLFVYTDSEDDTLDIIKKRAGSHLVFPFNDGDHSTQRNWGDQSRLETMADMRNFLIS
;
A
#
# COMPACT_ATOMS: atom_id res chain seq x y z
N MET A 1 0.66 -16.94 13.14
CA MET A 1 -0.27 -15.78 13.15
C MET A 1 -0.27 -15.14 11.77
N LYS A 2 -1.42 -14.74 11.25
CA LYS A 2 -1.51 -14.04 9.94
C LYS A 2 -1.57 -12.54 10.18
N VAL A 3 -0.74 -11.79 9.47
CA VAL A 3 -0.68 -10.32 9.57
C VAL A 3 -0.81 -9.75 8.17
N VAL A 4 -1.78 -8.85 7.98
CA VAL A 4 -1.93 -8.08 6.74
C VAL A 4 -1.53 -6.64 7.04
N VAL A 5 -0.59 -6.11 6.26
CA VAL A 5 -0.13 -4.72 6.39
C VAL A 5 -0.66 -3.92 5.22
N GLY A 6 -1.45 -2.89 5.52
CA GLY A 6 -1.88 -1.88 4.55
C GLY A 6 -0.79 -0.84 4.34
N CYS A 7 -0.35 -0.67 3.10
CA CYS A 7 0.79 0.15 2.70
C CYS A 7 0.33 1.20 1.69
N PRO A 8 -0.07 2.41 2.10
CA PRO A 8 -0.25 3.52 1.18
C PRO A 8 1.12 4.03 0.71
N VAL A 9 1.32 4.11 -0.61
CA VAL A 9 2.61 4.45 -1.22
C VAL A 9 2.44 5.45 -2.37
N TYR A 10 3.24 6.51 -2.32
CA TYR A 10 3.39 7.52 -3.37
C TYR A 10 4.84 8.03 -3.33
N GLU A 11 5.57 7.88 -4.43
CA GLU A 11 6.98 8.31 -4.57
C GLU A 11 7.87 7.85 -3.39
N ARG A 12 8.01 6.53 -3.22
CA ARG A 12 8.78 5.92 -2.13
C ARG A 12 9.85 4.94 -2.61
N GLY A 13 10.22 4.99 -3.89
CA GLY A 13 11.25 4.10 -4.43
C GLY A 13 12.55 4.14 -3.61
N TRP A 14 12.92 5.35 -3.15
CA TRP A 14 14.11 5.61 -2.33
C TRP A 14 14.19 4.84 -1.00
N VAL A 15 13.06 4.39 -0.42
CA VAL A 15 13.03 3.71 0.89
C VAL A 15 12.47 2.30 0.85
N LEU A 16 11.70 1.96 -0.20
CA LEU A 16 10.95 0.70 -0.26
C LEU A 16 11.83 -0.54 -0.11
N ASN A 17 13.02 -0.56 -0.71
CA ASN A 17 13.93 -1.71 -0.58
C ASN A 17 14.37 -1.93 0.87
N ALA A 18 14.84 -0.88 1.55
CA ALA A 18 15.25 -0.97 2.95
C ALA A 18 14.09 -1.36 3.87
N TRP A 19 12.87 -0.89 3.55
CA TRP A 19 11.65 -1.29 4.25
C TRP A 19 11.33 -2.78 4.08
N PHE A 20 11.44 -3.33 2.87
CA PHE A 20 11.26 -4.77 2.66
C PHE A 20 12.34 -5.60 3.37
N ASP A 21 13.59 -5.17 3.34
CA ASP A 21 14.70 -5.87 4.01
C ASP A 21 14.45 -5.97 5.53
N ALA A 22 13.93 -4.90 6.15
CA ALA A 22 13.56 -4.91 7.57
C ALA A 22 12.43 -5.89 7.90
N LEU A 23 11.55 -6.19 6.94
CA LEU A 23 10.41 -7.08 7.11
C LEU A 23 10.72 -8.55 6.81
N GLU A 24 11.76 -8.83 6.04
CA GLU A 24 12.18 -10.21 5.76
C GLU A 24 12.48 -10.99 7.04
N GLY A 25 13.12 -10.35 8.02
CA GLY A 25 13.38 -10.97 9.33
C GLY A 25 12.13 -11.36 10.12
N TRP A 26 10.95 -10.83 9.78
CA TRP A 26 9.69 -11.16 10.44
C TRP A 26 8.95 -12.31 9.77
N ARG A 27 9.26 -12.62 8.50
CA ARG A 27 8.54 -13.65 7.72
C ARG A 27 8.70 -15.06 8.30
N GLU A 28 9.74 -15.30 9.09
CA GLU A 28 9.93 -16.58 9.80
C GLU A 28 8.96 -16.77 10.98
N HIS A 29 8.40 -15.68 11.51
CA HIS A 29 7.56 -15.69 12.70
C HIS A 29 6.08 -15.46 12.41
N VAL A 30 5.77 -14.76 11.31
CA VAL A 30 4.40 -14.43 10.90
C VAL A 30 4.16 -14.67 9.41
N ASP A 31 2.97 -15.13 9.07
CA ASP A 31 2.49 -15.17 7.68
C ASP A 31 2.10 -13.73 7.29
N LEU A 32 3.07 -13.01 6.74
CA LEU A 32 2.98 -11.59 6.41
C LEU A 32 2.47 -11.40 4.98
N LYS A 33 1.35 -10.68 4.84
CA LYS A 33 0.78 -10.25 3.57
C LYS A 33 0.78 -8.73 3.48
N PHE A 34 0.94 -8.23 2.27
CA PHE A 34 0.92 -6.80 2.00
C PHE A 34 -0.26 -6.43 1.12
N LEU A 35 -0.81 -5.26 1.38
CA LEU A 35 -1.74 -4.58 0.50
C LEU A 35 -1.17 -3.22 0.15
N PHE A 36 -0.88 -2.99 -1.13
CA PHE A 36 -0.37 -1.70 -1.57
C PHE A 36 -1.49 -0.85 -2.16
N VAL A 37 -1.72 0.30 -1.53
CA VAL A 37 -2.52 1.37 -2.10
C VAL A 37 -1.54 2.31 -2.79
N TYR A 38 -1.41 2.16 -4.10
CA TYR A 38 -0.39 2.84 -4.89
C TYR A 38 -1.02 3.94 -5.72
N THR A 39 -0.41 5.11 -5.72
CA THR A 39 -0.73 6.18 -6.66
C THR A 39 0.34 6.22 -7.74
N ASP A 40 -0.08 6.32 -9.01
CA ASP A 40 0.86 6.42 -10.14
C ASP A 40 1.87 7.54 -9.90
N SER A 41 3.16 7.20 -10.00
CA SER A 41 4.29 8.10 -9.82
C SER A 41 5.33 7.91 -10.93
N GLU A 42 6.22 8.89 -11.09
CA GLU A 42 7.31 8.85 -12.08
C GLU A 42 8.54 8.06 -11.61
N ASP A 43 8.57 7.60 -10.35
CA ASP A 43 9.68 6.85 -9.76
C ASP A 43 9.52 5.32 -9.88
N ASP A 44 10.52 4.56 -9.40
CA ASP A 44 10.56 3.09 -9.47
C ASP A 44 9.71 2.38 -8.39
N THR A 45 8.83 3.11 -7.70
CA THR A 45 7.96 2.61 -6.62
C THR A 45 7.19 1.36 -7.05
N LEU A 46 6.48 1.43 -8.17
CA LEU A 46 5.63 0.33 -8.64
C LEU A 46 6.45 -0.91 -8.98
N ASP A 47 7.61 -0.73 -9.61
CA ASP A 47 8.49 -1.81 -10.02
C ASP A 47 9.08 -2.52 -8.81
N ILE A 48 9.49 -1.77 -7.77
CA ILE A 48 9.96 -2.35 -6.51
C ILE A 48 8.83 -3.15 -5.84
N ILE A 49 7.61 -2.60 -5.78
CA ILE A 49 6.45 -3.30 -5.20
C ILE A 49 6.18 -4.60 -5.95
N LYS A 50 6.06 -4.57 -7.28
CA LYS A 50 5.82 -5.77 -8.11
C LYS A 50 6.91 -6.83 -7.91
N LYS A 51 8.17 -6.41 -7.83
CA LYS A 51 9.31 -7.31 -7.66
C LYS A 51 9.36 -7.95 -6.27
N ARG A 52 9.13 -7.19 -5.21
CA ARG A 52 9.35 -7.63 -3.80
C ARG A 52 8.08 -8.17 -3.14
N ALA A 53 6.89 -7.67 -3.50
CA ALA A 53 5.63 -8.06 -2.89
C ALA A 53 4.90 -9.18 -3.63
N GLY A 54 5.21 -9.43 -4.91
CA GLY A 54 4.49 -10.40 -5.74
C GLY A 54 3.12 -9.89 -6.23
N SER A 55 2.19 -10.81 -6.52
CA SER A 55 0.88 -10.53 -7.15
C SER A 55 -0.16 -9.83 -6.24
N HIS A 56 0.27 -9.21 -5.14
CA HIS A 56 -0.64 -8.62 -4.17
C HIS A 56 -1.16 -7.27 -4.64
N LEU A 57 -2.44 -7.29 -5.04
CA LEU A 57 -3.45 -6.23 -5.02
C LEU A 57 -2.87 -4.81 -4.93
N VAL A 58 -2.34 -4.35 -6.06
CA VAL A 58 -2.03 -2.94 -6.30
C VAL A 58 -3.35 -2.28 -6.65
N PHE A 59 -3.85 -1.41 -5.79
CA PHE A 59 -5.01 -0.58 -6.09
C PHE A 59 -4.51 0.78 -6.58
N PRO A 60 -4.60 1.08 -7.90
CA PRO A 60 -4.24 2.39 -8.42
C PRO A 60 -5.23 3.43 -7.87
N PHE A 61 -4.73 4.40 -7.12
CA PHE A 61 -5.51 5.53 -6.63
C PHE A 61 -5.15 6.77 -7.45
N ASN A 62 -6.02 7.13 -8.39
CA ASN A 62 -5.77 8.21 -9.37
C ASN A 62 -6.27 9.59 -8.94
N ASP A 63 -6.91 9.71 -7.78
CA ASP A 63 -7.46 10.99 -7.31
C ASP A 63 -6.70 11.52 -6.10
N GLY A 64 -5.82 12.48 -6.34
CA GLY A 64 -5.39 13.38 -5.29
C GLY A 64 -4.15 14.16 -5.67
N ASP A 65 -4.34 15.45 -5.95
CA ASP A 65 -3.28 16.43 -5.76
C ASP A 65 -2.74 16.32 -4.32
N HIS A 66 -1.58 15.69 -4.17
CA HIS A 66 -0.93 15.46 -2.88
C HIS A 66 -0.46 16.76 -2.21
N SER A 67 -0.52 17.90 -2.90
CA SER A 67 -0.24 19.22 -2.35
C SER A 67 -1.42 19.83 -1.60
N THR A 68 -2.64 19.31 -1.79
CA THR A 68 -3.83 19.81 -1.10
C THR A 68 -4.08 19.08 0.22
N GLN A 69 -4.41 19.86 1.26
CA GLN A 69 -4.79 19.31 2.56
C GLN A 69 -6.01 18.41 2.39
N ARG A 70 -5.89 17.14 2.81
CA ARG A 70 -6.94 16.14 2.65
C ARG A 70 -8.22 16.57 3.37
N ASN A 71 -9.34 16.60 2.63
CA ASN A 71 -10.66 16.74 3.23
C ASN A 71 -11.11 15.39 3.81
N TRP A 72 -10.97 15.22 5.12
CA TRP A 72 -11.42 14.01 5.82
C TRP A 72 -12.93 13.94 6.02
N GLY A 73 -13.67 14.99 5.68
CA GLY A 73 -15.14 15.00 5.66
C GLY A 73 -15.75 14.52 4.35
N ASP A 74 -14.93 14.08 3.39
CA ASP A 74 -15.40 13.53 2.12
C ASP A 74 -15.98 12.11 2.31
N GLN A 75 -17.30 12.00 2.14
CA GLN A 75 -18.05 10.76 2.24
C GLN A 75 -17.54 9.67 1.28
N SER A 76 -17.20 10.04 0.04
CA SER A 76 -16.76 9.08 -0.99
C SER A 76 -15.43 8.43 -0.61
N ARG A 77 -14.51 9.22 -0.02
CA ARG A 77 -13.24 8.71 0.50
C ARG A 77 -13.45 7.76 1.68
N LEU A 78 -14.37 8.07 2.59
CA LEU A 78 -14.69 7.19 3.72
C LEU A 78 -15.30 5.86 3.25
N GLU A 79 -16.21 5.91 2.28
CA GLU A 79 -16.79 4.72 1.66
C GLU A 79 -15.72 3.86 0.98
N THR A 80 -14.81 4.48 0.21
CA THR A 80 -13.70 3.78 -0.42
C THR A 80 -12.80 3.06 0.61
N MET A 81 -12.50 3.71 1.74
CA MET A 81 -11.73 3.07 2.82
C MET A 81 -12.48 1.89 3.46
N ALA A 82 -13.79 1.99 3.62
CA ALA A 82 -14.63 0.91 4.15
C ALA A 82 -14.69 -0.28 3.18
N ASP A 83 -14.83 -0.01 1.87
CA ASP A 83 -14.83 -1.03 0.82
C ASP A 83 -13.49 -1.75 0.74
N MET A 84 -12.39 -1.00 0.79
CA MET A 84 -11.04 -1.58 0.84
C MET A 84 -10.88 -2.45 2.08
N ARG A 85 -11.32 -1.99 3.27
CA ARG A 85 -11.29 -2.81 4.48
C ARG A 85 -12.08 -4.11 4.29
N ASN A 86 -13.31 -4.03 3.80
CA ASN A 86 -14.21 -5.18 3.66
C ASN A 86 -13.64 -6.22 2.70
N PHE A 87 -13.10 -5.78 1.57
CA PHE A 87 -12.43 -6.63 0.59
C PHE A 87 -11.23 -7.40 1.18
N LEU A 88 -10.54 -6.83 2.17
CA LEU A 88 -9.36 -7.46 2.78
C LEU A 88 -9.68 -8.49 3.86
N ILE A 89 -10.85 -8.37 4.49
CA ILE A 89 -11.24 -9.21 5.62
C ILE A 89 -12.26 -10.30 5.25
N SER A 90 -12.80 -10.27 4.02
CA SER A 90 -13.64 -11.32 3.44
C SER A 90 -12.81 -12.50 2.94
#